data_AF-A0A2L1IS67-F1
#
_entry.id   AF-A0A2L1IS67-F1
#
_cell.length_a   1.000
_cell.length_b   1.000
_cell.length_c   1.000
_cell.angle_alpha   90.00
_cell.angle_beta   90.00
_cell.angle_gamma   90.00
#
_symmetry.space_group_name_H-M   'P 1'
#
loop_
_entity.id
_entity.type
_entity.pdbx_description
1 polymer ?
#
loop_
_entity_poly.entity_id
_entity_poly.type
_entity_poly.pdbx_seq_one_letter_code
_entity_poly.pdbx_strand_id
1 'polypeptide(L)'
;MTPQPGVPPEECGAAVAAESSTGTWTTVWTDGLTSLDHYKGRCYDIEPVVGEDNQYIAYVAYPLDLFEEGSVTNLFTSIVGNVFGFKALRALRLEDLRIPVAYVKTFQGPPHGIEVERDKLNKYGRGYLGCTIKPKLGLSAKNYGRAVYECLRGGLDFTKDDENVNSQPFMRWRDRFLFVAEALYKAQAETGEIKGHYMNATAGNCEKMIQRAQCAKELGMPIIMHDYLTGGWTANTSLATYCRDHGLLLHIHRAMHAVLDRQKIHGMHFR
;
A
#
# COMPACT_ATOMS: atom_id res chain seq x y z
N MET A 1 -22.06 3.82 6.72
CA MET A 1 -22.43 2.89 7.80
C MET A 1 -23.85 2.37 7.58
N THR A 2 -24.12 1.15 8.06
CA THR A 2 -25.47 0.54 8.08
C THR A 2 -25.74 0.04 9.50
N PRO A 3 -26.60 0.73 10.27
CA PRO A 3 -26.95 0.34 11.64
C PRO A 3 -27.71 -1.00 11.71
N GLN A 4 -27.67 -1.64 12.88
CA GLN A 4 -28.65 -2.68 13.22
C GLN A 4 -30.07 -2.09 13.36
N PRO A 5 -31.13 -2.90 13.14
CA PRO A 5 -32.49 -2.46 13.41
C PRO A 5 -32.65 -1.98 14.85
N GLY A 6 -33.27 -0.81 15.02
CA GLY A 6 -33.49 -0.20 16.34
C GLY A 6 -32.33 0.61 16.89
N VAL A 7 -31.17 0.67 16.22
CA VAL A 7 -30.07 1.55 16.59
C VAL A 7 -30.15 2.86 15.77
N PRO A 8 -30.28 4.03 16.42
CA PRO A 8 -30.29 5.31 15.72
C PRO A 8 -28.98 5.56 14.96
N PRO A 9 -29.02 6.18 13.76
CA PRO A 9 -27.80 6.49 13.00
C PRO A 9 -26.87 7.44 13.76
N GLU A 10 -27.39 8.36 14.56
CA GLU A 10 -26.61 9.28 15.39
C GLU A 10 -25.78 8.53 16.44
N GLU A 11 -26.38 7.54 17.10
CA GLU A 11 -25.70 6.69 18.07
C GLU A 11 -24.62 5.83 17.39
N CYS A 12 -24.91 5.30 16.20
CA CYS A 12 -23.90 4.59 15.42
C CYS A 12 -22.72 5.48 15.00
N GLY A 13 -23.00 6.70 14.53
CA GLY A 13 -21.96 7.68 14.18
C GLY A 13 -21.11 8.06 15.38
N ALA A 14 -21.75 8.30 16.54
CA ALA A 14 -21.07 8.59 17.80
C ALA A 14 -20.22 7.42 18.28
N ALA A 15 -20.71 6.18 18.22
CA ALA A 15 -19.98 4.98 18.60
C ALA A 15 -18.74 4.76 17.72
N VAL A 16 -18.86 4.94 16.40
CA VAL A 16 -17.71 4.90 15.48
C VAL A 16 -16.69 5.97 15.87
N ALA A 17 -17.13 7.22 16.10
CA ALA A 17 -16.22 8.30 16.47
C ALA A 17 -15.50 8.05 17.81
N ALA A 18 -16.23 7.57 18.83
CA ALA A 18 -15.69 7.32 20.16
C ALA A 18 -14.63 6.21 20.15
N GLU A 19 -14.96 5.04 19.58
CA GLU A 19 -14.11 3.83 19.64
C GLU A 19 -13.04 3.77 18.54
N SER A 20 -12.97 4.81 17.70
CA SER A 20 -11.82 5.09 16.84
C SER A 20 -10.96 6.26 17.34
N SER A 21 -11.22 6.77 18.55
CA SER A 21 -10.41 7.82 19.18
C SER A 21 -10.07 7.54 20.64
N THR A 22 -11.03 7.65 21.56
CA THR A 22 -10.76 7.81 23.01
C THR A 22 -11.79 7.13 23.90
N GLY A 23 -12.95 6.75 23.36
CA GLY A 23 -14.06 6.21 24.14
C GLY A 23 -14.01 4.69 24.29
N THR A 24 -14.81 4.20 25.23
CA THR A 24 -15.11 2.78 25.44
C THR A 24 -16.57 2.63 25.88
N TRP A 25 -17.02 1.40 26.13
CA TRP A 25 -18.42 1.06 26.39
C TRP A 25 -18.99 1.55 27.74
N THR A 26 -18.16 2.05 28.64
CA THR A 26 -18.59 2.58 29.96
C THR A 26 -17.76 3.79 30.36
N THR A 27 -18.32 4.66 31.19
CA THR A 27 -17.62 5.84 31.70
C THR A 27 -16.40 5.44 32.52
N VAL A 28 -15.28 6.10 32.29
CA VAL A 28 -14.04 5.89 33.03
C VAL A 28 -13.60 7.18 33.71
N TRP A 29 -13.22 7.10 34.99
CA TRP A 29 -12.83 8.29 35.76
C TRP A 29 -11.54 8.94 35.24
N THR A 30 -10.70 8.16 34.53
CA THR A 30 -9.45 8.62 33.94
C THR A 30 -9.66 9.67 32.86
N ASP A 31 -10.87 9.81 32.31
CA ASP A 31 -11.24 10.92 31.42
C ASP A 31 -11.02 12.28 32.10
N GLY A 32 -11.21 12.35 33.42
CA GLY A 32 -10.98 13.56 34.22
C GLY A 32 -9.50 13.93 34.42
N LEU A 33 -8.57 13.08 33.97
CA LEU A 33 -7.13 13.34 34.02
C LEU A 33 -6.61 14.02 32.74
N THR A 34 -7.45 14.14 31.71
CA THR A 34 -7.09 14.73 30.41
C THR A 34 -8.20 15.66 29.91
N SER A 35 -7.98 16.33 28.79
CA SER A 35 -9.01 17.12 28.12
C SER A 35 -9.66 16.32 27.01
N LEU A 36 -10.76 15.61 27.30
CA LEU A 36 -11.54 14.92 26.26
C LEU A 36 -12.02 15.87 25.16
N ASP A 37 -12.31 17.12 25.49
CA ASP A 37 -12.67 18.11 24.49
C ASP A 37 -11.53 18.43 23.52
N HIS A 38 -10.28 18.25 23.92
CA HIS A 38 -9.18 18.34 22.96
C HIS A 38 -9.08 17.07 22.09
N TYR A 39 -9.11 15.88 22.72
CA TYR A 39 -8.72 14.61 22.07
C TYR A 39 -9.84 13.82 21.40
N LYS A 40 -11.12 14.03 21.73
CA LYS A 40 -12.19 13.16 21.23
C LYS A 40 -12.41 13.33 19.72
N GLY A 41 -12.53 12.20 19.02
CA GLY A 41 -13.12 12.12 17.70
C GLY A 41 -14.60 12.54 17.76
N ARG A 42 -15.07 13.20 16.71
CA ARG A 42 -16.44 13.76 16.68
C ARG A 42 -17.12 13.42 15.37
N CYS A 43 -18.23 12.69 15.45
CA CYS A 43 -19.17 12.64 14.34
C CYS A 43 -19.90 14.00 14.29
N TYR A 44 -19.64 14.78 13.25
CA TYR A 44 -20.14 16.16 13.15
C TYR A 44 -21.28 16.30 12.15
N ASP A 45 -21.48 15.31 11.28
CA ASP A 45 -22.56 15.29 10.31
C ASP A 45 -22.90 13.86 9.90
N ILE A 46 -24.16 13.62 9.56
CA ILE A 46 -24.70 12.34 9.11
C ILE A 46 -25.76 12.60 8.04
N GLU A 47 -25.60 11.98 6.88
CA GLU A 47 -26.58 12.06 5.80
C GLU A 47 -27.02 10.66 5.32
N PRO A 48 -28.30 10.49 4.97
CA PRO A 48 -28.78 9.24 4.37
C PRO A 48 -28.23 9.08 2.95
N VAL A 49 -27.90 7.85 2.57
CA VAL A 49 -27.49 7.53 1.21
C VAL A 49 -28.73 7.43 0.32
N VAL A 50 -28.86 8.33 -0.65
CA VAL A 50 -30.01 8.37 -1.56
C VAL A 50 -30.18 7.05 -2.30
N GLY A 51 -31.39 6.48 -2.23
CA GLY A 51 -31.75 5.23 -2.90
C GLY A 51 -31.37 3.95 -2.17
N GLU A 52 -30.74 4.05 -0.99
CA GLU A 52 -30.40 2.90 -0.15
C GLU A 52 -31.24 2.92 1.14
N ASP A 53 -31.65 1.75 1.60
CA ASP A 53 -32.41 1.62 2.85
C ASP A 53 -31.48 1.50 4.06
N ASN A 54 -31.72 2.32 5.09
CA ASN A 54 -30.97 2.32 6.35
C ASN A 54 -29.43 2.41 6.18
N GLN A 55 -28.95 3.17 5.20
CA GLN A 55 -27.54 3.43 4.97
C GLN A 55 -27.23 4.93 5.05
N TYR A 56 -26.13 5.27 5.70
CA TYR A 56 -25.75 6.65 5.98
C TYR A 56 -24.27 6.89 5.72
N ILE A 57 -23.90 8.11 5.34
CA ILE A 57 -22.53 8.62 5.44
C ILE A 57 -22.41 9.34 6.78
N ALA A 58 -21.43 8.95 7.58
CA ALA A 58 -21.10 9.63 8.83
C ALA A 58 -19.75 10.31 8.66
N TYR A 59 -19.71 11.61 8.96
CA TYR A 59 -18.49 12.39 8.88
C TYR A 59 -17.87 12.52 10.26
N VAL A 60 -16.64 12.04 10.41
CA VAL A 60 -15.90 12.05 11.68
C VAL A 60 -14.66 12.93 11.56
N ALA A 61 -14.48 13.84 12.53
CA ALA A 61 -13.29 14.67 12.65
C ALA A 61 -12.41 14.16 13.80
N TYR A 62 -11.12 14.01 13.54
CA TYR A 62 -10.11 13.57 14.50
C TYR A 62 -9.08 14.69 14.74
N PRO A 63 -8.76 15.03 16.00
CA PRO A 63 -7.63 15.91 16.31
C PRO A 63 -6.32 15.36 15.76
N LEU A 64 -5.44 16.24 15.27
CA LEU A 64 -4.16 15.85 14.67
C LEU A 64 -3.27 15.08 15.66
N ASP A 65 -3.28 15.49 16.93
CA ASP A 65 -2.47 14.94 18.01
C ASP A 65 -2.72 13.45 18.30
N LEU A 66 -3.79 12.85 17.74
CA LEU A 66 -4.06 11.42 17.88
C LEU A 66 -3.14 10.54 17.03
N PHE A 67 -2.44 11.13 16.06
CA PHE A 67 -1.76 10.36 15.02
C PHE A 67 -0.24 10.50 15.13
N GLU A 68 0.43 9.36 15.21
CA GLU A 68 1.89 9.27 15.14
C GLU A 68 2.38 9.81 13.78
N GLU A 69 3.35 10.71 13.82
CA GLU A 69 3.96 11.33 12.64
C GLU A 69 4.58 10.28 11.71
N GLY A 70 4.17 10.29 10.44
CA GLY A 70 4.76 9.42 9.41
C GLY A 70 4.29 7.96 9.46
N SER A 71 3.26 7.64 10.25
CA SER A 71 2.80 6.27 10.49
C SER A 71 1.41 6.00 9.89
N VAL A 72 1.36 5.47 8.65
CA VAL A 72 0.10 4.97 8.05
C VAL A 72 -0.50 3.86 8.91
N THR A 73 0.37 3.05 9.52
CA THR A 73 -0.03 1.98 10.45
C THR A 73 -0.84 2.55 11.61
N ASN A 74 -0.33 3.56 12.33
CA ASN A 74 -1.04 4.17 13.45
C ASN A 74 -2.37 4.83 13.01
N LEU A 75 -2.36 5.57 11.89
CA LEU A 75 -3.57 6.17 11.32
C LEU A 75 -4.69 5.13 11.14
N PHE A 76 -4.38 3.99 10.54
CA PHE A 76 -5.36 2.92 10.30
C PHE A 76 -5.68 2.11 11.55
N THR A 77 -4.75 1.94 12.49
CA THR A 77 -5.06 1.35 13.79
C THR A 77 -6.17 2.12 14.50
N SER A 78 -6.14 3.45 14.45
CA SER A 78 -7.21 4.28 15.05
C SER A 78 -8.51 4.20 14.23
N ILE A 79 -8.46 4.53 12.94
CA ILE A 79 -9.66 4.78 12.13
C ILE A 79 -10.42 3.48 11.78
N VAL A 80 -9.69 2.39 11.53
CA VAL A 80 -10.29 1.12 11.06
C VAL A 80 -9.97 -0.08 11.97
N GLY A 81 -9.36 0.13 13.14
CA GLY A 81 -8.91 -0.95 14.01
C GLY A 81 -10.03 -1.84 14.54
N ASN A 82 -11.00 -1.25 15.25
CA ASN A 82 -12.03 -2.01 15.97
C ASN A 82 -13.46 -1.80 15.42
N VAL A 83 -13.76 -0.59 14.92
CA VAL A 83 -15.13 -0.13 14.65
C VAL A 83 -15.89 -0.94 13.60
N PHE A 84 -15.19 -1.67 12.73
CA PHE A 84 -15.81 -2.52 11.70
C PHE A 84 -16.46 -3.79 12.27
N GLY A 85 -16.08 -4.21 13.47
CA GLY A 85 -16.61 -5.40 14.16
C GLY A 85 -17.73 -5.10 15.16
N PHE A 86 -18.23 -3.86 15.23
CA PHE A 86 -19.21 -3.44 16.23
C PHE A 86 -20.55 -4.14 16.05
N LYS A 87 -21.07 -4.76 17.12
CA LYS A 87 -22.36 -5.49 17.08
C LYS A 87 -23.55 -4.62 16.69
N ALA A 88 -23.49 -3.31 17.01
CA ALA A 88 -24.51 -2.33 16.68
C ALA A 88 -24.52 -1.94 15.18
N LEU A 89 -23.51 -2.36 14.41
CA LEU A 89 -23.41 -2.14 12.98
C LEU A 89 -23.64 -3.45 12.21
N ARG A 90 -24.40 -3.38 11.12
CA ARG A 90 -24.49 -4.46 10.13
C ARG A 90 -23.34 -4.39 9.14
N ALA A 91 -22.94 -3.18 8.76
CA ALA A 91 -21.84 -2.95 7.84
C ALA A 91 -21.22 -1.56 8.04
N LEU A 92 -19.92 -1.46 7.78
CA LEU A 92 -19.18 -0.21 7.78
C LEU A 92 -18.22 -0.22 6.60
N ARG A 93 -18.14 0.90 5.89
CA ARG A 93 -17.15 1.14 4.85
C ARG A 93 -16.49 2.49 5.06
N LEU A 94 -15.16 2.53 5.05
CA LEU A 94 -14.40 3.77 4.96
C LEU A 94 -14.35 4.21 3.50
N GLU A 95 -14.95 5.35 3.18
CA GLU A 95 -14.99 5.87 1.81
C GLU A 95 -13.81 6.79 1.50
N ASP A 96 -13.49 7.72 2.38
CA ASP A 96 -12.48 8.74 2.11
C ASP A 96 -11.84 9.26 3.40
N LEU A 97 -10.64 9.83 3.27
CA LEU A 97 -9.91 10.49 4.34
C LEU A 97 -9.32 11.81 3.84
N ARG A 98 -9.78 12.92 4.43
CA ARG A 98 -9.13 14.21 4.25
C ARG A 98 -7.90 14.31 5.15
N ILE A 99 -6.73 14.04 4.60
CA ILE A 99 -5.45 14.16 5.33
C ILE A 99 -4.97 15.62 5.34
N PRO A 100 -4.82 16.27 6.53
CA PRO A 100 -4.39 17.66 6.60
C PRO A 100 -2.93 17.83 6.19
N VAL A 101 -2.58 18.98 5.61
CA VAL A 101 -1.21 19.29 5.15
C VAL A 101 -0.17 19.10 6.25
N ALA A 102 -0.50 19.48 7.49
CA ALA A 102 0.38 19.29 8.65
C ALA A 102 0.78 17.82 8.84
N TYR A 103 -0.16 16.89 8.68
CA TYR A 103 0.14 15.45 8.77
C TYR A 103 0.84 14.95 7.50
N VAL A 104 0.40 15.37 6.30
CA VAL A 104 1.06 14.97 5.03
C VAL A 104 2.57 15.27 5.07
N LYS A 105 2.97 16.41 5.67
CA LYS A 105 4.37 16.83 5.76
C LYS A 105 5.25 15.98 6.67
N THR A 106 4.67 15.10 7.49
CA THR A 106 5.44 14.16 8.31
C THR A 106 5.87 12.92 7.53
N PHE A 107 5.36 12.71 6.31
CA PHE A 107 5.69 11.56 5.47
C PHE A 107 6.71 11.92 4.41
N GLN A 108 7.58 10.96 4.08
CA GLN A 108 8.48 11.08 2.92
C GLN A 108 7.70 11.14 1.59
N GLY A 109 6.63 10.36 1.47
CA GLY A 109 5.94 10.12 0.21
C GLY A 109 6.72 9.20 -0.75
N PRO A 110 6.42 9.26 -2.07
CA PRO A 110 7.08 8.42 -3.07
C PRO A 110 8.60 8.60 -3.07
N PRO A 111 9.43 7.53 -3.23
CA PRO A 111 10.88 7.65 -3.26
C PRO A 111 11.44 8.53 -4.38
N HIS A 112 10.72 8.74 -5.48
CA HIS A 112 11.18 9.61 -6.57
C HIS A 112 10.03 10.45 -7.15
N GLY A 113 8.91 9.80 -7.46
CA GLY A 113 7.77 10.45 -8.11
C GLY A 113 7.94 10.48 -9.64
N ILE A 114 6.89 10.95 -10.31
CA ILE A 114 6.70 10.78 -11.76
C ILE A 114 7.81 11.45 -12.57
N GLU A 115 8.15 12.70 -12.26
CA GLU A 115 9.10 13.51 -13.02
C GLU A 115 10.52 12.93 -12.92
N VAL A 116 10.99 12.69 -11.69
CA VAL A 116 12.32 12.12 -11.45
C VAL A 116 12.45 10.71 -12.03
N GLU A 117 11.39 9.91 -12.01
CA GLU A 117 11.39 8.60 -12.68
C GLU A 117 11.57 8.72 -14.20
N ARG A 118 10.87 9.67 -14.85
CA ARG A 118 11.03 9.93 -16.28
C ARG A 118 12.44 10.40 -16.62
N ASP A 119 12.99 11.28 -15.79
CA ASP A 119 14.34 11.80 -15.96
C ASP A 119 15.40 10.70 -15.83
N LYS A 120 15.29 9.85 -14.81
CA LYS A 120 16.19 8.72 -14.60
C LYS A 120 16.18 7.71 -15.75
N LEU A 121 15.02 7.50 -16.37
CA LEU A 121 14.82 6.50 -17.41
C LEU A 121 14.96 7.07 -18.83
N ASN A 122 15.06 8.39 -18.96
CA ASN A 122 15.06 9.11 -20.23
C ASN A 122 13.86 8.74 -21.13
N LYS A 123 12.64 8.72 -20.57
CA LYS A 123 11.41 8.29 -21.27
C LYS A 123 10.27 9.29 -21.10
N TYR A 124 9.89 9.95 -22.19
CA TYR A 124 8.90 11.04 -22.21
C TYR A 124 7.87 10.87 -23.33
N GLY A 125 6.78 11.63 -23.26
CA GLY A 125 5.78 11.72 -24.34
C GLY A 125 4.86 10.51 -24.50
N ARG A 126 5.05 9.44 -23.71
CA ARG A 126 4.19 8.25 -23.73
C ARG A 126 4.07 7.57 -22.36
N GLY A 127 3.12 6.66 -22.25
CA GLY A 127 3.05 5.70 -21.15
C GLY A 127 4.18 4.66 -21.24
N TYR A 128 4.55 4.10 -20.09
CA TYR A 128 5.47 2.97 -20.05
C TYR A 128 4.76 1.67 -20.44
N LEU A 129 5.47 0.78 -21.12
CA LEU A 129 5.00 -0.56 -21.45
C LEU A 129 5.67 -1.58 -20.54
N GLY A 130 4.86 -2.34 -19.81
CA GLY A 130 5.30 -3.34 -18.84
C GLY A 130 4.69 -4.71 -19.08
N CYS A 131 5.37 -5.78 -18.67
CA CYS A 131 4.87 -7.15 -18.76
C CYS A 131 5.20 -7.98 -17.52
N THR A 132 4.21 -8.68 -16.96
CA THR A 132 4.43 -9.70 -15.92
C THR A 132 4.84 -11.02 -16.59
N ILE A 133 5.96 -11.59 -16.19
CA ILE A 133 6.41 -12.88 -16.75
C ILE A 133 5.42 -13.99 -16.37
N LYS A 134 5.15 -14.89 -17.33
CA LYS A 134 4.22 -16.02 -17.19
C LYS A 134 4.89 -17.36 -17.56
N PRO A 135 4.40 -18.50 -17.03
CA PRO A 135 3.32 -18.64 -16.04
C PRO A 135 3.68 -18.00 -14.70
N LYS A 136 2.69 -17.73 -13.82
CA LYS A 136 2.91 -17.01 -12.56
C LYS A 136 4.03 -17.64 -11.73
N LEU A 137 4.00 -18.97 -11.60
CA LEU A 137 4.95 -19.77 -10.83
C LEU A 137 5.41 -20.98 -11.67
N GLY A 138 6.57 -21.53 -11.32
CA GLY A 138 7.07 -22.79 -11.90
C GLY A 138 8.19 -22.67 -12.94
N LEU A 139 8.52 -21.45 -13.41
CA LEU A 139 9.73 -21.23 -14.21
C LEU A 139 10.98 -21.29 -13.32
N SER A 140 12.05 -21.91 -13.83
CA SER A 140 13.38 -21.80 -13.23
C SER A 140 13.98 -20.41 -13.46
N ALA A 141 14.93 -20.00 -12.63
CA ALA A 141 15.59 -18.69 -12.73
C ALA A 141 16.17 -18.40 -14.12
N LYS A 142 16.83 -19.38 -14.74
CA LYS A 142 17.40 -19.24 -16.09
C LYS A 142 16.34 -19.01 -17.16
N ASN A 143 15.24 -19.77 -17.11
CA ASN A 143 14.14 -19.58 -18.07
C ASN A 143 13.37 -18.28 -17.79
N TYR A 144 13.32 -17.83 -16.54
CA TYR A 144 12.79 -16.52 -16.17
C TYR A 144 13.58 -15.38 -16.84
N GLY A 145 14.92 -15.41 -16.71
CA GLY A 145 15.82 -14.46 -17.38
C GLY A 145 15.66 -14.49 -18.91
N ARG A 146 15.53 -15.68 -19.52
CA ARG A 146 15.25 -15.79 -20.97
C ARG A 146 13.96 -15.07 -21.37
N ALA A 147 12.87 -15.29 -20.63
CA ALA A 147 11.59 -14.64 -20.92
C ALA A 147 11.69 -13.12 -20.75
N VAL A 148 12.38 -12.65 -19.70
CA VAL A 148 12.66 -11.22 -19.48
C VAL A 148 13.40 -10.61 -20.67
N TYR A 149 14.48 -11.25 -21.13
CA TYR A 149 15.26 -10.79 -22.27
C TYR A 149 14.42 -10.63 -23.52
N GLU A 150 13.67 -11.67 -23.92
CA GLU A 150 12.84 -11.63 -25.15
C GLU A 150 11.77 -10.54 -25.09
N CYS A 151 11.14 -10.35 -23.93
CA CYS A 151 10.16 -9.28 -23.73
C CYS A 151 10.80 -7.88 -23.86
N LEU A 152 11.95 -7.64 -23.22
CA LEU A 152 12.58 -6.32 -23.20
C LEU A 152 13.19 -5.95 -24.55
N ARG A 153 13.88 -6.88 -25.22
CA ARG A 153 14.44 -6.64 -26.57
C ARG A 153 13.34 -6.37 -27.61
N GLY A 154 12.13 -6.86 -27.36
CA GLY A 154 10.96 -6.67 -28.22
C GLY A 154 10.33 -5.27 -28.14
N GLY A 155 10.85 -4.38 -27.29
CA GLY A 155 10.41 -2.97 -27.22
C GLY A 155 9.69 -2.58 -25.93
N LEU A 156 9.50 -3.50 -24.97
CA LEU A 156 8.97 -3.13 -23.65
C LEU A 156 10.01 -2.32 -22.86
N ASP A 157 9.52 -1.40 -22.02
CA ASP A 157 10.36 -0.67 -21.07
C ASP A 157 10.69 -1.54 -19.87
N PHE A 158 9.67 -2.30 -19.42
CA PHE A 158 9.72 -3.07 -18.20
C PHE A 158 9.21 -4.49 -18.35
N THR A 159 9.78 -5.38 -17.56
CA THR A 159 9.13 -6.62 -17.14
C THR A 159 9.00 -6.63 -15.62
N LYS A 160 8.28 -7.59 -15.05
CA LYS A 160 8.16 -7.71 -13.61
C LYS A 160 8.02 -9.13 -13.13
N ASP A 161 8.49 -9.33 -11.90
CA ASP A 161 8.08 -10.46 -11.08
C ASP A 161 6.55 -10.48 -10.94
N ASP A 162 5.96 -11.67 -10.92
CA ASP A 162 4.57 -11.82 -10.48
C ASP A 162 4.49 -11.59 -8.96
N GLU A 163 3.36 -11.12 -8.42
CA GLU A 163 3.27 -10.74 -7.00
C GLU A 163 3.60 -11.89 -6.05
N ASN A 164 3.28 -13.11 -6.47
CA ASN A 164 3.54 -14.31 -5.69
C ASN A 164 4.90 -14.96 -6.02
N VAL A 165 5.75 -14.34 -6.86
CA VAL A 165 7.14 -14.78 -7.07
C VAL A 165 8.03 -14.11 -6.03
N ASN A 166 8.46 -14.87 -5.03
CA ASN A 166 9.35 -14.39 -3.98
C ASN A 166 10.64 -15.21 -3.96
N SER A 167 10.66 -16.34 -3.24
CA SER A 167 11.78 -17.29 -3.21
C SER A 167 11.29 -18.71 -2.93
N GLN A 168 10.89 -19.41 -3.98
CA GLN A 168 10.29 -20.74 -3.92
C GLN A 168 11.31 -21.85 -4.18
N PRO A 169 11.00 -23.13 -3.88
CA PRO A 169 11.87 -24.26 -4.21
C PRO A 169 12.27 -24.34 -5.69
N PHE A 170 11.37 -23.99 -6.62
CA PHE A 170 11.64 -24.03 -8.06
C PHE A 170 12.51 -22.87 -8.57
N MET A 171 12.60 -21.77 -7.80
CA MET A 171 13.35 -20.56 -8.17
C MET A 171 13.68 -19.73 -6.93
N ARG A 172 14.92 -19.81 -6.47
CA ARG A 172 15.42 -18.96 -5.39
C ARG A 172 15.62 -17.53 -5.91
N TRP A 173 15.33 -16.55 -5.05
CA TRP A 173 15.31 -15.14 -5.43
C TRP A 173 16.66 -14.66 -5.97
N ARG A 174 17.77 -15.09 -5.36
CA ARG A 174 19.11 -14.61 -5.73
C ARG A 174 19.51 -15.10 -7.11
N ASP A 175 19.21 -16.36 -7.44
CA ASP A 175 19.46 -16.91 -8.79
C ASP A 175 18.62 -16.16 -9.83
N ARG A 176 17.35 -15.88 -9.52
CA ARG A 176 16.47 -15.08 -10.39
C ARG A 176 17.08 -13.70 -10.65
N PHE A 177 17.52 -13.01 -9.59
CA PHE A 177 18.08 -11.66 -9.71
C PHE A 177 19.30 -11.63 -10.64
N LEU A 178 20.19 -12.62 -10.51
CA LEU A 178 21.38 -12.73 -11.36
C LEU A 178 21.05 -12.92 -12.84
N PHE A 179 20.19 -13.88 -13.19
CA PHE A 179 19.81 -14.13 -14.58
C PHE A 179 18.97 -12.98 -15.18
N VAL A 180 18.16 -12.30 -14.36
CA VAL A 180 17.38 -11.13 -14.79
C VAL A 180 18.29 -9.93 -15.06
N ALA A 181 19.31 -9.70 -14.22
CA ALA A 181 20.28 -8.63 -14.46
C ALA A 181 21.03 -8.85 -15.77
N GLU A 182 21.51 -10.07 -16.03
CA GLU A 182 22.13 -10.44 -17.31
C GLU A 182 21.19 -10.16 -18.50
N ALA A 183 19.93 -10.59 -18.41
CA ALA A 183 18.92 -10.39 -19.44
C ALA A 183 18.62 -8.90 -19.71
N LEU A 184 18.52 -8.09 -18.66
CA LEU A 184 18.29 -6.65 -18.75
C LEU A 184 19.44 -5.96 -19.47
N TYR A 185 20.68 -6.18 -19.02
CA TYR A 185 21.85 -5.52 -19.61
C TYR A 185 22.04 -5.93 -21.07
N LYS A 186 21.77 -7.20 -21.41
CA LYS A 186 21.78 -7.66 -22.80
C LYS A 186 20.76 -6.93 -23.67
N ALA A 187 19.49 -6.86 -23.22
CA ALA A 187 18.44 -6.17 -23.98
C ALA A 187 18.68 -4.66 -24.09
N GLN A 188 19.20 -4.02 -23.04
CA GLN A 188 19.57 -2.60 -23.04
C GLN A 188 20.70 -2.32 -24.03
N ALA A 189 21.73 -3.16 -24.08
CA ALA A 189 22.83 -3.02 -25.04
C ALA A 189 22.36 -3.17 -26.49
N GLU A 190 21.41 -4.08 -26.76
CA GLU A 190 20.89 -4.31 -28.12
C GLU A 190 19.94 -3.22 -28.60
N THR A 191 19.16 -2.63 -27.69
CA THR A 191 18.11 -1.66 -28.05
C THR A 191 18.56 -0.20 -27.93
N GLY A 192 19.62 0.07 -27.15
CA GLY A 192 20.06 1.43 -26.84
C GLY A 192 19.13 2.19 -25.89
N GLU A 193 18.10 1.54 -25.34
CA GLU A 193 17.16 2.14 -24.40
C GLU A 193 17.35 1.62 -22.98
N ILE A 194 17.13 2.47 -21.98
CA ILE A 194 17.08 2.02 -20.58
C ILE A 194 15.95 1.00 -20.40
N LYS A 195 16.28 -0.15 -19.82
CA LYS A 195 15.35 -1.24 -19.50
C LYS A 195 15.27 -1.47 -17.99
N GLY A 196 14.15 -2.03 -17.54
CA GLY A 196 13.98 -2.41 -16.13
C GLY A 196 13.27 -3.74 -15.95
N HIS A 197 13.50 -4.36 -14.80
CA HIS A 197 12.70 -5.47 -14.32
C HIS A 197 12.35 -5.22 -12.85
N TYR A 198 11.06 -5.25 -12.51
CA TYR A 198 10.65 -5.02 -11.12
C TYR A 198 10.98 -6.28 -10.29
N MET A 199 12.14 -6.27 -9.66
CA MET A 199 12.61 -7.37 -8.81
C MET A 199 11.84 -7.38 -7.48
N ASN A 200 11.15 -8.47 -7.17
CA ASN A 200 10.26 -8.54 -6.01
C ASN A 200 11.02 -8.72 -4.69
N ALA A 201 11.00 -7.67 -3.86
CA ALA A 201 11.61 -7.62 -2.54
C ALA A 201 10.72 -8.20 -1.42
N THR A 202 9.43 -8.45 -1.67
CA THR A 202 8.48 -8.99 -0.68
C THR A 202 9.01 -10.27 -0.02
N ALA A 203 9.09 -10.28 1.30
CA ALA A 203 9.68 -11.37 2.08
C ALA A 203 8.91 -11.62 3.39
N GLY A 204 9.20 -12.73 4.06
CA GLY A 204 8.56 -13.08 5.33
C GLY A 204 9.06 -12.30 6.55
N ASN A 205 10.09 -11.46 6.40
CA ASN A 205 10.56 -10.53 7.43
C ASN A 205 11.32 -9.36 6.78
N CYS A 206 11.52 -8.29 7.56
CA CYS A 206 12.16 -7.06 7.10
C CYS A 206 13.62 -7.25 6.72
N GLU A 207 14.38 -8.09 7.44
CA GLU A 207 15.79 -8.35 7.17
C GLU A 207 15.98 -8.96 5.78
N LYS A 208 15.15 -9.96 5.43
CA LYS A 208 15.19 -10.57 4.10
C LYS A 208 14.69 -9.63 3.01
N MET A 209 13.71 -8.77 3.31
CA MET A 209 13.24 -7.76 2.36
C MET A 209 14.37 -6.79 2.00
N ILE A 210 15.05 -6.24 3.00
CA ILE A 210 16.19 -5.32 2.81
C ILE A 210 17.37 -6.05 2.15
N GLN A 211 17.66 -7.30 2.51
CA GLN A 211 18.69 -8.10 1.86
C GLN A 211 18.47 -8.21 0.34
N ARG A 212 17.21 -8.38 -0.09
CA ARG A 212 16.88 -8.43 -1.53
C ARG A 212 17.04 -7.08 -2.18
N ALA A 213 16.53 -6.01 -1.56
CA ALA A 213 16.68 -4.65 -2.09
C ALA A 213 18.17 -4.26 -2.24
N GLN A 214 19.00 -4.62 -1.26
CA GLN A 214 20.45 -4.43 -1.32
C GLN A 214 21.11 -5.21 -2.44
N CYS A 215 20.72 -6.47 -2.67
CA CYS A 215 21.24 -7.23 -3.81
C CYS A 215 20.82 -6.63 -5.16
N ALA A 216 19.58 -6.14 -5.30
CA ALA A 216 19.13 -5.46 -6.52
C ALA A 216 19.95 -4.18 -6.78
N LYS A 217 20.22 -3.41 -5.72
CA LYS A 217 21.11 -2.24 -5.77
C LYS A 217 22.53 -2.61 -6.20
N GLU A 218 23.12 -3.65 -5.62
CA GLU A 218 24.48 -4.13 -5.97
C GLU A 218 24.58 -4.59 -7.43
N LEU A 219 23.48 -5.10 -7.99
CA LEU A 219 23.39 -5.47 -9.41
C LEU A 219 23.14 -4.27 -10.33
N GLY A 220 23.00 -3.05 -9.81
CA GLY A 220 22.73 -1.84 -10.58
C GLY A 220 21.32 -1.76 -11.16
N MET A 221 20.36 -2.49 -10.58
CA MET A 221 18.99 -2.53 -11.07
C MET A 221 18.28 -1.19 -10.83
N PRO A 222 17.51 -0.64 -11.78
CA PRO A 222 16.89 0.66 -11.62
C PRO A 222 15.62 0.64 -10.74
N ILE A 223 15.01 -0.53 -10.56
CA ILE A 223 13.67 -0.65 -9.98
C ILE A 223 13.48 -1.99 -9.27
N ILE A 224 12.77 -1.96 -8.14
CA ILE A 224 12.28 -3.15 -7.42
C ILE A 224 10.75 -3.05 -7.26
N MET A 225 10.12 -4.13 -6.77
CA MET A 225 8.71 -4.11 -6.37
C MET A 225 8.46 -4.65 -4.97
N HIS A 226 7.33 -4.24 -4.39
CA HIS A 226 6.84 -4.71 -3.10
C HIS A 226 5.31 -4.82 -3.06
N ASP A 227 4.82 -5.84 -2.37
CA ASP A 227 3.40 -6.10 -2.17
C ASP A 227 2.95 -5.45 -0.85
N TYR A 228 2.62 -4.16 -0.87
CA TYR A 228 2.54 -3.35 0.34
C TYR A 228 1.48 -3.80 1.37
N LEU A 229 0.34 -4.34 0.92
CA LEU A 229 -0.70 -4.82 1.85
C LEU A 229 -0.30 -6.13 2.52
N THR A 230 0.15 -7.10 1.73
CA THR A 230 0.54 -8.42 2.24
C THR A 230 1.88 -8.40 2.97
N GLY A 231 2.80 -7.50 2.60
CA GLY A 231 4.04 -7.23 3.32
C GLY A 231 3.84 -6.30 4.52
N GLY A 232 2.81 -5.46 4.48
CA GLY A 232 2.42 -4.54 5.55
C GLY A 232 2.98 -3.13 5.38
N TRP A 233 2.23 -2.15 5.88
CA TRP A 233 2.56 -0.72 5.81
C TRP A 233 3.91 -0.38 6.45
N THR A 234 4.21 -0.96 7.62
CA THR A 234 5.48 -0.73 8.32
C THR A 234 6.68 -1.16 7.47
N ALA A 235 6.66 -2.37 6.91
CA ALA A 235 7.72 -2.85 6.03
C ALA A 235 7.82 -2.00 4.75
N ASN A 236 6.68 -1.62 4.19
CA ASN A 236 6.64 -0.78 3.00
C ASN A 236 7.25 0.61 3.24
N THR A 237 6.98 1.24 4.39
CA THR A 237 7.59 2.53 4.76
C THR A 237 9.10 2.40 4.90
N SER A 238 9.60 1.35 5.57
CA SER A 238 11.05 1.09 5.66
C SER A 238 11.68 0.91 4.27
N LEU A 239 11.02 0.16 3.38
CA LEU A 239 11.52 -0.06 2.02
C LEU A 239 11.48 1.23 1.18
N ALA A 240 10.47 2.08 1.34
CA ALA A 240 10.38 3.36 0.65
C ALA A 240 11.51 4.33 1.06
N THR A 241 11.85 4.38 2.35
CA THR A 241 13.03 5.13 2.84
C THR A 241 14.31 4.56 2.25
N TYR A 242 14.50 3.23 2.31
CA TYR A 242 15.66 2.58 1.70
C TYR A 242 15.80 2.90 0.20
N CYS A 243 14.69 2.89 -0.55
CA CYS A 243 14.68 3.20 -1.97
C CYS A 243 15.06 4.65 -2.27
N ARG A 244 14.61 5.60 -1.44
CA ARG A 244 15.00 7.01 -1.52
C ARG A 244 16.51 7.17 -1.32
N ASP A 245 17.05 6.58 -0.26
CA ASP A 245 18.46 6.73 0.12
C ASP A 245 19.44 6.02 -0.82
N HIS A 246 18.93 5.08 -1.63
CA HIS A 246 19.74 4.29 -2.55
C HIS A 246 19.36 4.44 -4.02
N GLY A 247 18.48 5.39 -4.34
CA GLY A 247 18.15 5.75 -5.72
C GLY A 247 17.37 4.69 -6.50
N LEU A 248 16.77 3.69 -5.83
CA LEU A 248 15.94 2.66 -6.45
C LEU A 248 14.52 3.17 -6.69
N LEU A 249 13.97 2.95 -7.88
CA LEU A 249 12.53 3.09 -8.11
C LEU A 249 11.79 1.97 -7.38
N LEU A 250 10.57 2.27 -6.91
CA LEU A 250 9.75 1.33 -6.13
C LEU A 250 8.37 1.18 -6.76
N HIS A 251 8.15 0.06 -7.43
CA HIS A 251 6.83 -0.34 -7.90
C HIS A 251 6.02 -0.97 -6.76
N ILE A 252 4.81 -0.47 -6.53
CA ILE A 252 3.91 -1.02 -5.51
C ILE A 252 2.85 -1.89 -6.18
N HIS A 253 2.80 -3.16 -5.79
CA HIS A 253 1.74 -4.06 -6.19
C HIS A 253 0.72 -4.20 -5.06
N ARG A 254 -0.57 -4.19 -5.43
CA ARG A 254 -1.70 -4.09 -4.49
C ARG A 254 -2.34 -5.44 -4.16
N ALA A 255 -1.57 -6.53 -4.13
CA ALA A 255 -2.09 -7.85 -3.76
C ALA A 255 -2.94 -7.74 -2.47
N MET A 256 -4.08 -8.44 -2.41
CA MET A 256 -5.07 -8.38 -1.32
C MET A 256 -6.04 -7.18 -1.31
N HIS A 257 -5.84 -6.13 -2.12
CA HIS A 257 -6.70 -4.92 -2.06
C HIS A 257 -8.21 -5.22 -2.23
N ALA A 258 -8.56 -6.08 -3.18
CA ALA A 258 -9.96 -6.45 -3.47
C ALA A 258 -10.67 -7.22 -2.34
N VAL A 259 -9.92 -7.74 -1.36
CA VAL A 259 -10.50 -8.29 -0.12
C VAL A 259 -11.13 -7.16 0.70
N LEU A 260 -10.54 -5.97 0.64
CA LEU A 260 -10.94 -4.80 1.42
C LEU A 260 -11.87 -3.88 0.61
N ASP A 261 -11.66 -3.73 -0.69
CA ASP A 261 -12.23 -2.59 -1.43
C ASP A 261 -13.34 -2.91 -2.44
N ARG A 262 -13.63 -4.18 -2.66
CA ARG A 262 -14.53 -4.60 -3.75
C ARG A 262 -15.99 -4.29 -3.47
N GLN A 263 -16.45 -4.48 -2.24
CA GLN A 263 -17.87 -4.35 -1.88
C GLN A 263 -18.18 -2.91 -1.48
N LYS A 264 -19.28 -2.36 -2.00
CA LYS A 264 -19.71 -0.99 -1.69
C LYS A 264 -20.26 -0.84 -0.26
N ILE A 265 -20.71 -1.94 0.35
CA ILE A 265 -21.38 -1.90 1.65
C ILE A 265 -20.42 -2.03 2.85
N HIS A 266 -19.28 -2.70 2.66
CA HIS A 266 -18.35 -3.01 3.75
C HIS A 266 -16.91 -3.03 3.26
N GLY A 267 -15.98 -2.50 4.08
CA GLY A 267 -14.54 -2.53 3.83
C GLY A 267 -13.92 -1.14 3.70
N MET A 268 -12.92 -0.97 2.83
CA MET A 268 -12.24 0.32 2.64
C MET A 268 -12.16 0.61 1.17
N HIS A 269 -12.64 1.76 0.70
CA HIS A 269 -12.47 2.14 -0.69
C HIS A 269 -10.97 2.22 -1.05
N PHE A 270 -10.61 1.89 -2.29
CA PHE A 270 -9.22 1.92 -2.77
C PHE A 270 -8.58 3.34 -2.84
N ARG A 271 -9.35 4.40 -2.61
CA ARG A 271 -8.92 5.78 -2.94
C ARG A 271 -8.04 6.34 -1.83
#